data_AF-A0A9D9NSB4-F1
#
_entry.id   AF-A0A9D9NSB4-F1
#
_cell.length_a   1.000
_cell.length_b   1.000
_cell.length_c   1.000
_cell.angle_alpha   90.00
_cell.angle_beta   90.00
_cell.angle_gamma   90.00
#
_symmetry.space_group_name_H-M   'P 1'
#
loop_
_entity.id
_entity.type
_entity.pdbx_description
1 polymer ?
#
loop_
_entity_poly.entity_id
_entity_poly.type
_entity_poly.pdbx_seq_one_letter_code
_entity_poly.pdbx_strand_id
1 'polypeptide(L)'
;MKKFIIILLSAVGFVTVLTGCRNDVPIREKFDEIKTTDFLPYYGTYTYIRDWQTVLMEYHNCIFYINHGVNKISDIKRMYSYEDDIITLSMTEYSHIQQLLDTFDKLSITYLGVDVVGNVHIILYWNDQCKYYFLRVQPGCTLEEVKDHFGEKDKEYGLYEGNWYMRQENHEQDKPEDLSAPGMRDWFLGK
;
A
#
# COMPACT_ATOMS: atom_id res chain seq x y z
N MET A 1 -55.82 20.06 2.27
CA MET A 1 -54.94 19.18 3.09
C MET A 1 -53.91 18.39 2.28
N LYS A 2 -54.22 17.82 1.10
CA LYS A 2 -53.24 17.05 0.29
C LYS A 2 -52.01 17.82 -0.23
N LYS A 3 -52.10 19.15 -0.41
CA LYS A 3 -50.98 19.98 -0.92
C LYS A 3 -49.88 20.27 0.11
N PHE A 4 -50.18 20.23 1.41
CA PHE A 4 -49.20 20.50 2.47
C PHE A 4 -48.29 19.29 2.76
N ILE A 5 -48.78 18.07 2.52
CA ILE A 5 -48.01 16.83 2.73
C ILE A 5 -46.89 16.68 1.69
N ILE A 6 -47.10 17.15 0.45
CA ILE A 6 -46.11 17.07 -0.63
C ILE A 6 -44.91 17.99 -0.35
N ILE A 7 -45.14 19.17 0.24
CA ILE A 7 -44.08 20.14 0.56
C ILE A 7 -43.21 19.64 1.74
N LEU A 8 -43.80 18.96 2.72
CA LEU A 8 -43.05 18.37 3.83
C LEU A 8 -42.16 17.19 3.38
N LEU A 9 -42.63 16.35 2.46
CA LEU A 9 -41.84 15.23 1.92
C LEU A 9 -40.67 15.71 1.03
N SER A 10 -40.85 16.79 0.26
CA SER A 10 -39.76 17.35 -0.54
C SER A 10 -38.69 18.05 0.29
N ALA A 11 -39.06 18.65 1.43
CA ALA A 11 -38.11 19.29 2.33
C ALA A 11 -37.25 18.27 3.10
N VAL A 12 -37.83 17.14 3.52
CA VAL A 12 -37.09 16.07 4.22
C VAL A 12 -36.13 15.34 3.28
N GLY A 13 -36.49 15.14 2.01
CA GLY A 13 -35.60 14.54 1.01
C GLY A 13 -34.42 15.43 0.59
N PHE A 14 -34.54 16.76 0.72
CA PHE A 14 -33.46 17.70 0.35
C PHE A 14 -32.43 17.88 1.48
N VAL A 15 -32.83 17.67 2.74
CA VAL A 15 -31.91 17.76 3.89
C VAL A 15 -31.01 16.52 3.99
N THR A 16 -31.46 15.34 3.54
CA THR A 16 -30.63 14.13 3.53
C THR A 16 -29.55 14.10 2.45
N VAL A 17 -29.64 14.95 1.41
CA VAL A 17 -28.63 15.03 0.34
C VAL A 17 -27.47 15.96 0.71
N LEU A 18 -27.65 16.84 1.70
CA LEU A 18 -26.63 17.81 2.11
C LEU A 18 -25.79 17.36 3.32
N THR A 19 -26.07 16.20 3.91
CA THR A 19 -25.25 15.57 4.96
C THR A 19 -24.52 14.33 4.45
N GLY A 20 -24.10 14.34 3.18
CA GLY A 20 -22.94 13.56 2.77
C GLY A 20 -21.71 14.14 3.46
N CYS A 21 -21.62 13.96 4.78
CA CYS A 21 -20.44 14.27 5.54
C CYS A 21 -19.30 13.48 4.89
N ARG A 22 -18.40 14.20 4.21
CA ARG A 22 -17.04 13.75 3.96
C ARG A 22 -16.45 13.50 5.34
N ASN A 23 -16.60 12.28 5.84
CA ASN A 23 -15.82 11.79 6.96
C ASN A 23 -14.42 11.57 6.40
N ASP A 24 -13.70 12.67 6.13
CA ASP A 24 -12.30 12.61 5.77
C ASP A 24 -11.57 12.15 7.03
N VAL A 25 -11.47 10.83 7.18
CA VAL A 25 -10.71 10.19 8.25
C VAL A 25 -9.32 10.80 8.22
N PRO A 26 -8.83 11.43 9.30
CA PRO A 26 -7.50 12.03 9.32
C PRO A 26 -6.43 10.98 9.04
N ILE A 27 -5.35 11.36 8.35
CA ILE A 27 -4.18 10.47 8.15
C ILE A 27 -3.68 9.88 9.47
N ARG A 28 -3.88 10.59 10.58
CA ARG A 28 -3.54 10.14 11.93
C ARG A 28 -4.24 8.84 12.33
N GLU A 29 -5.54 8.71 12.06
CA GLU A 29 -6.29 7.48 12.37
C GLU A 29 -5.79 6.31 11.52
N LYS A 30 -5.43 6.58 10.25
CA LYS A 30 -4.82 5.58 9.38
C LYS A 30 -3.44 5.15 9.86
N PHE A 31 -2.64 6.10 10.35
CA PHE A 31 -1.35 5.81 10.94
C PHE A 31 -1.48 4.94 12.20
N ASP A 32 -2.48 5.16 13.05
CA ASP A 32 -2.69 4.33 14.24
C ASP A 32 -2.98 2.86 13.86
N GLU A 33 -3.71 2.62 12.77
CA GLU A 33 -3.89 1.28 12.19
C GLU A 33 -2.57 0.68 11.69
N ILE A 34 -1.80 1.45 10.92
CA ILE A 34 -0.49 1.02 10.40
C ILE A 34 0.45 0.66 11.55
N LYS A 35 0.58 1.55 12.53
CA LYS A 35 1.51 1.42 13.66
C LYS A 35 1.22 0.18 14.50
N THR A 36 -0.05 -0.19 14.65
CA THR A 36 -0.48 -1.34 15.47
C THR A 36 -0.47 -2.66 14.72
N THR A 37 -0.22 -2.66 13.41
CA THR A 37 -0.11 -3.87 12.60
C THR A 37 1.21 -4.60 12.89
N ASP A 38 1.12 -5.92 13.09
CA ASP A 38 2.29 -6.77 13.23
C ASP A 38 2.89 -7.09 11.86
N PHE A 39 4.09 -6.57 11.60
CA PHE A 39 4.82 -6.80 10.35
C PHE A 39 5.88 -7.91 10.47
N LEU A 40 6.06 -8.52 11.64
CA LEU A 40 7.02 -9.62 11.84
C LEU A 40 6.82 -10.78 10.85
N PRO A 41 5.58 -11.19 10.50
CA PRO A 41 5.38 -12.28 9.55
C PRO A 41 5.89 -11.99 8.13
N TYR A 42 6.14 -10.72 7.79
CA TYR A 42 6.40 -10.26 6.42
C TYR A 42 7.88 -9.96 6.13
N TYR A 43 8.80 -10.38 6.99
CA TYR A 43 10.23 -10.08 6.81
C TYR A 43 10.76 -10.53 5.45
N GLY A 44 11.52 -9.64 4.80
CA GLY A 44 12.08 -9.88 3.47
C GLY A 44 11.04 -9.93 2.34
N THR A 45 9.89 -9.24 2.51
CA THR A 45 8.85 -9.14 1.47
C THR A 45 8.72 -7.72 0.96
N TYR A 46 8.42 -7.60 -0.33
CA TYR A 46 8.10 -6.32 -0.98
C TYR A 46 6.88 -6.52 -1.85
N THR A 47 5.83 -5.75 -1.63
CA THR A 47 4.55 -5.89 -2.31
C THR A 47 4.09 -4.54 -2.80
N TYR A 48 3.64 -4.47 -4.05
CA TYR A 48 3.16 -3.22 -4.63
C TYR A 48 2.07 -3.43 -5.67
N ILE A 49 1.20 -2.43 -5.79
CA ILE A 49 0.20 -2.36 -6.84
C ILE A 49 0.88 -1.94 -8.14
N ARG A 50 0.87 -2.82 -9.14
CA ARG A 50 1.34 -2.51 -10.50
C ARG A 50 0.27 -1.77 -11.29
N ASP A 51 -0.96 -2.27 -11.21
CA ASP A 51 -2.15 -1.71 -11.83
C ASP A 51 -3.39 -2.12 -11.03
N TRP A 52 -4.56 -1.63 -11.44
CA TRP A 52 -5.84 -1.83 -10.76
C TRP A 52 -6.26 -3.30 -10.60
N GLN A 53 -5.63 -4.25 -11.30
CA GLN A 53 -5.92 -5.68 -11.18
C GLN A 53 -4.71 -6.50 -10.75
N THR A 54 -3.56 -5.88 -10.47
CA THR A 54 -2.31 -6.63 -10.33
C THR A 54 -1.49 -6.14 -9.17
N VAL A 55 -1.18 -7.08 -8.28
CA VAL A 55 -0.17 -6.94 -7.23
C VAL A 55 1.06 -7.74 -7.64
N LEU A 56 2.23 -7.11 -7.48
CA LEU A 56 3.51 -7.79 -7.57
C LEU A 56 4.07 -7.96 -6.16
N MET A 57 4.49 -9.17 -5.83
CA MET A 57 5.07 -9.52 -4.53
C MET A 57 6.43 -10.19 -4.74
N GLU A 58 7.47 -9.63 -4.16
CA GLU A 58 8.76 -10.28 -4.02
C GLU A 58 8.84 -10.99 -2.68
N TYR A 59 9.20 -12.27 -2.71
CA TYR A 59 9.44 -13.09 -1.54
C TYR A 59 10.43 -14.20 -1.87
N HIS A 60 11.47 -14.36 -1.05
CA HIS A 60 12.55 -15.35 -1.26
C HIS A 60 13.15 -15.29 -2.68
N ASN A 61 13.49 -14.10 -3.17
CA ASN A 61 14.03 -13.85 -4.51
C ASN A 61 13.11 -14.31 -5.66
N CYS A 62 11.83 -14.56 -5.38
CA CYS A 62 10.81 -14.88 -6.37
C CYS A 62 9.84 -13.71 -6.46
N ILE A 63 9.48 -13.33 -7.69
CA ILE A 63 8.45 -12.32 -7.94
C ILE A 63 7.17 -13.04 -8.36
N PHE A 64 6.12 -12.81 -7.60
CA PHE A 64 4.78 -13.31 -7.82
C PHE A 64 3.90 -12.21 -8.42
N TYR A 65 3.16 -12.58 -9.46
CA TYR A 65 2.12 -11.82 -10.10
C TYR A 65 0.78 -12.32 -9.58
N ILE A 66 0.02 -11.45 -8.94
CA ILE A 66 -1.20 -11.82 -8.24
C ILE A 66 -2.33 -10.92 -8.74
N ASN A 67 -3.39 -11.51 -9.27
CA ASN A 67 -4.56 -10.72 -9.69
C ASN A 67 -5.33 -10.20 -8.46
N HIS A 68 -5.40 -8.88 -8.34
CA HIS A 68 -6.18 -8.16 -7.34
C HIS A 68 -7.68 -8.33 -7.59
N GLY A 69 -8.45 -8.62 -6.53
CA GLY A 69 -9.90 -8.81 -6.59
C GLY A 69 -10.39 -10.25 -6.81
N VAL A 70 -9.50 -11.24 -6.94
CA VAL A 70 -9.87 -12.64 -7.03
C VAL A 70 -9.04 -13.46 -6.02
N ASN A 71 -9.68 -13.87 -4.92
CA ASN A 71 -9.08 -14.67 -3.84
C ASN A 71 -8.74 -16.12 -4.25
N LYS A 72 -8.40 -16.37 -5.52
CA LYS A 72 -8.16 -17.73 -6.03
C LYS A 72 -6.67 -17.96 -6.25
N ILE A 73 -6.23 -19.08 -5.69
CA ILE A 73 -4.88 -19.65 -5.77
C ILE A 73 -4.38 -19.76 -7.23
N SER A 74 -5.29 -20.02 -8.17
CA SER A 74 -4.99 -20.18 -9.60
C SER A 74 -4.38 -18.94 -10.26
N ASP A 75 -4.48 -17.79 -9.60
CA ASP A 75 -4.16 -16.50 -10.20
C ASP A 75 -2.82 -15.94 -9.71
N ILE A 76 -2.06 -16.73 -8.94
CA ILE A 76 -0.66 -16.46 -8.58
C ILE A 76 0.25 -17.05 -9.66
N LYS A 77 0.96 -16.19 -10.39
CA LYS A 77 1.98 -16.55 -11.39
C LYS A 77 3.36 -16.07 -10.94
N ARG A 78 4.45 -16.62 -11.48
CA ARG A 78 5.82 -16.17 -11.16
C ARG A 78 6.37 -15.45 -12.38
N MET A 79 7.00 -14.30 -12.20
CA MET A 79 7.34 -13.36 -13.29
C MET A 79 8.36 -13.91 -14.32
N TYR A 80 8.93 -15.09 -14.07
CA TYR A 80 9.89 -15.79 -14.95
C TYR A 80 9.55 -17.27 -15.17
N SER A 81 8.34 -17.70 -14.84
CA SER A 81 7.87 -19.03 -15.21
C SER A 81 7.29 -18.98 -16.63
N TYR A 82 7.55 -20.00 -17.45
CA TYR A 82 6.90 -20.11 -18.75
C TYR A 82 5.38 -20.21 -18.55
N GLU A 83 4.58 -19.84 -19.55
CA GLU A 83 3.11 -19.73 -19.43
C GLU A 83 2.41 -21.02 -18.95
N ASP A 84 3.10 -22.17 -18.98
CA ASP A 84 2.61 -23.49 -18.57
C ASP A 84 3.26 -24.05 -17.28
N ASP A 85 4.11 -23.30 -16.59
CA ASP A 85 4.78 -23.77 -15.38
C ASP A 85 3.79 -23.78 -14.19
N ILE A 86 3.49 -24.98 -13.69
CA ILE A 86 2.71 -25.17 -12.46
C ILE A 86 3.57 -24.72 -11.28
N ILE A 87 3.24 -23.56 -10.70
CA ILE A 87 3.87 -23.10 -9.46
C ILE A 87 3.27 -23.90 -8.31
N THR A 88 4.08 -24.78 -7.72
CA THR A 88 3.71 -25.48 -6.50
C THR A 88 4.16 -24.64 -5.31
N LEU A 89 3.22 -23.96 -4.66
CA LEU A 89 3.44 -23.32 -3.37
C LEU A 89 3.22 -24.36 -2.27
N SER A 90 4.10 -24.37 -1.26
CA SER A 90 3.77 -25.05 0.00
C SER A 90 2.57 -24.37 0.67
N MET A 91 1.84 -25.11 1.50
CA MET A 91 0.74 -24.53 2.28
C MET A 91 1.18 -23.35 3.17
N THR A 92 2.43 -23.38 3.64
CA THR A 92 3.03 -22.30 4.43
C THR A 92 3.21 -21.04 3.59
N GLU A 93 3.82 -21.16 2.41
CA GLU A 93 4.01 -20.01 1.49
C GLU A 93 2.67 -19.45 1.05
N TYR A 94 1.71 -20.32 0.74
CA TYR A 94 0.36 -19.90 0.38
C TYR A 94 -0.32 -19.11 1.50
N SER A 95 -0.32 -19.64 2.73
CA SER A 95 -0.90 -18.96 3.88
C SER A 95 -0.20 -17.64 4.17
N HIS A 96 1.11 -17.56 3.97
CA HIS A 96 1.88 -16.33 4.14
C HIS A 96 1.48 -15.27 3.11
N ILE A 97 1.44 -15.62 1.82
CA ILE A 97 1.03 -14.70 0.75
C ILE A 97 -0.39 -14.21 1.01
N GLN A 98 -1.32 -15.09 1.36
CA GLN A 98 -2.70 -14.71 1.63
C GLN A 98 -2.80 -13.74 2.82
N GLN A 99 -2.12 -14.01 3.93
CA GLN A 99 -2.10 -13.10 5.08
C GLN A 99 -1.48 -11.76 4.75
N LEU A 100 -0.47 -11.72 3.87
CA LEU A 100 0.11 -10.47 3.41
C LEU A 100 -0.90 -9.67 2.60
N LEU A 101 -1.57 -10.31 1.62
CA LEU A 101 -2.59 -9.66 0.79
C LEU A 101 -3.77 -9.15 1.62
N ASP A 102 -4.26 -9.94 2.57
CA ASP A 102 -5.34 -9.53 3.47
C ASP A 102 -4.94 -8.28 4.28
N THR A 103 -3.70 -8.23 4.77
CA THR A 103 -3.16 -7.04 5.47
C THR A 103 -2.98 -5.86 4.52
N PHE A 104 -2.48 -6.10 3.32
CA PHE A 104 -2.27 -5.08 2.30
C PHE A 104 -3.60 -4.40 1.91
N ASP A 105 -4.64 -5.20 1.69
CA ASP A 105 -6.00 -4.72 1.38
C ASP A 105 -6.65 -4.01 2.57
N LYS A 106 -6.54 -4.61 3.78
CA LYS A 106 -7.04 -4.00 5.02
C LYS A 106 -6.42 -2.62 5.26
N LEU A 107 -5.10 -2.52 5.08
CA LEU A 107 -4.40 -1.25 5.20
C LEU A 107 -4.64 -0.33 4.00
N SER A 108 -5.25 -0.80 2.90
CA SER A 108 -5.53 0.02 1.71
C SER A 108 -4.29 0.78 1.23
N ILE A 109 -3.15 0.10 1.24
CA ILE A 109 -1.83 0.64 0.87
C ILE A 109 -1.51 0.30 -0.59
N THR A 110 -0.60 1.07 -1.19
CA THR A 110 -0.13 0.84 -2.56
C THR A 110 1.24 0.18 -2.61
N TYR A 111 1.98 0.23 -1.51
CA TYR A 111 3.26 -0.43 -1.34
C TYR A 111 3.46 -0.85 0.12
N LEU A 112 4.05 -2.04 0.32
CA LEU A 112 4.56 -2.54 1.59
C LEU A 112 5.92 -3.18 1.34
N GLY A 113 6.96 -2.64 1.95
CA GLY A 113 8.27 -3.27 2.04
C GLY A 113 8.60 -3.56 3.50
N VAL A 114 8.99 -4.79 3.80
CA VAL A 114 9.51 -5.16 5.12
C VAL A 114 10.84 -5.85 4.91
N ASP A 115 11.93 -5.21 5.30
CA ASP A 115 13.25 -5.79 5.09
C ASP A 115 13.54 -6.94 6.07
N VAL A 116 14.72 -7.55 5.94
CA VAL A 116 15.13 -8.70 6.75
C VAL A 116 15.41 -8.37 8.22
N VAL A 117 15.62 -7.09 8.56
CA VAL A 117 15.81 -6.64 9.93
C VAL A 117 14.52 -6.09 10.55
N GLY A 118 13.47 -5.94 9.76
CA GLY A 118 12.13 -5.54 10.17
C GLY A 118 11.82 -4.05 10.02
N ASN A 119 12.65 -3.29 9.29
CA ASN A 119 12.28 -1.95 8.86
C ASN A 119 11.09 -2.04 7.91
N VAL A 120 10.20 -1.05 7.98
CA VAL A 120 8.95 -1.05 7.21
C VAL A 120 8.88 0.19 6.35
N HIS A 121 8.51 0.03 5.09
CA HIS A 121 8.16 1.11 4.19
C HIS A 121 6.74 0.89 3.66
N ILE A 122 5.89 1.89 3.87
CA ILE A 122 4.50 1.87 3.42
C ILE A 122 4.23 3.11 2.57
N ILE A 123 3.54 2.92 1.45
CA ILE A 123 3.05 4.01 0.62
C ILE A 123 1.53 3.87 0.48
N LEU A 124 0.80 4.98 0.57
CA LEU A 124 -0.63 5.02 0.34
C LEU A 124 -1.10 6.37 -0.17
N TYR A 125 -2.24 6.38 -0.87
CA TYR A 125 -3.00 7.60 -1.14
C TYR A 125 -4.08 7.74 -0.07
N TRP A 126 -4.33 8.96 0.39
CA TRP A 126 -5.35 9.22 1.41
C TRP A 126 -6.41 10.24 0.97
N ASN A 127 -7.40 10.47 1.82
CA ASN A 127 -8.63 11.22 1.52
C ASN A 127 -8.39 12.65 1.04
N ASP A 128 -7.28 13.26 1.45
CA ASP A 128 -6.84 14.59 1.02
C ASP A 128 -6.15 14.59 -0.35
N GLN A 129 -6.24 13.47 -1.07
CA GLN A 129 -5.59 13.24 -2.35
C GLN A 129 -4.07 13.44 -2.25
N CYS A 130 -3.46 13.20 -1.08
CA CYS A 130 -2.01 13.23 -0.94
C CYS A 130 -1.45 11.82 -0.90
N LYS A 131 -0.20 11.69 -1.35
CA LYS A 131 0.56 10.46 -1.25
C LYS A 131 1.42 10.51 0.01
N TYR A 132 1.26 9.50 0.85
CA TYR A 132 1.96 9.39 2.11
C TYR A 132 2.96 8.24 2.06
N TYR A 133 4.14 8.50 2.59
CA TYR A 133 5.21 7.54 2.74
C TYR A 133 5.54 7.43 4.22
N PHE A 134 5.49 6.22 4.76
CA PHE A 134 5.85 5.93 6.14
C PHE A 134 7.06 5.00 6.19
N LEU A 135 8.05 5.36 7.00
CA LEU A 135 9.22 4.54 7.29
C LEU A 135 9.26 4.22 8.78
N ARG A 136 9.30 2.93 9.15
CA ARG A 136 9.62 2.48 10.51
C ARG A 136 11.08 2.03 10.56
N VAL A 137 11.87 2.67 11.41
CA VAL A 137 13.29 2.36 11.58
C VAL A 137 13.48 1.48 12.82
N GLN A 138 14.04 0.28 12.65
CA GLN A 138 14.32 -0.64 13.74
C GLN A 138 15.55 -0.18 14.55
N PRO A 139 15.62 -0.56 15.84
CA PRO A 139 16.82 -0.33 16.64
C PRO A 139 18.07 -0.90 15.97
N GLY A 140 19.12 -0.08 15.86
CA GLY A 140 20.38 -0.46 15.21
C GLY A 140 20.50 -0.02 13.75
N CYS A 141 19.44 0.53 13.16
CA CYS A 141 19.46 1.17 11.85
C CYS A 141 19.34 2.70 11.97
N THR A 142 19.91 3.42 11.01
CA THR A 142 19.69 4.86 10.81
C THR A 142 18.60 5.10 9.78
N LEU A 143 17.98 6.28 9.80
CA LEU A 143 17.00 6.66 8.78
C LEU A 143 17.63 6.69 7.39
N GLU A 144 18.88 7.15 7.28
CA GLU A 144 19.62 7.24 6.04
C GLU A 144 19.86 5.87 5.40
N GLU A 145 20.24 4.86 6.20
CA GLU A 145 20.40 3.48 5.73
C GLU A 145 19.07 2.89 5.25
N VAL A 146 17.99 3.11 6.01
CA VAL A 146 16.66 2.63 5.64
C VAL A 146 16.16 3.29 4.36
N LYS A 147 16.38 4.60 4.20
CA LYS A 147 16.06 5.31 2.97
C LYS A 147 16.87 4.79 1.79
N ASP A 148 18.17 4.59 1.96
CA ASP A 148 19.02 4.06 0.88
C ASP A 148 18.54 2.67 0.44
N HIS A 149 18.23 1.80 1.42
CA HIS A 149 17.70 0.46 1.18
C HIS A 149 16.39 0.45 0.39
N PHE A 150 15.45 1.34 0.71
CA PHE A 150 14.16 1.45 0.01
C PHE A 150 14.18 2.37 -1.23
N GLY A 151 15.35 2.88 -1.65
CA GLY A 151 15.46 3.75 -2.84
C GLY A 151 14.98 5.20 -2.62
N GLU A 152 14.89 5.64 -1.37
CA GLU A 152 14.38 6.94 -0.92
C GLU A 152 15.50 7.90 -0.45
N LYS A 153 16.76 7.64 -0.83
CA LYS A 153 17.98 8.32 -0.34
C LYS A 153 17.87 9.86 -0.30
N ASP A 154 17.36 10.46 -1.37
CA ASP A 154 17.32 11.92 -1.55
C ASP A 154 16.03 12.57 -1.03
N LYS A 155 15.14 11.79 -0.39
CA LYS A 155 13.83 12.27 0.06
C LYS A 155 13.87 12.72 1.52
N GLU A 156 13.22 13.83 1.84
CA GLU A 156 13.15 14.31 3.22
C GLU A 156 12.00 13.65 3.97
N TYR A 157 12.30 13.08 5.14
CA TYR A 157 11.35 12.44 6.04
C TYR A 157 11.39 13.13 7.40
N GLY A 158 10.23 13.56 7.90
CA GLY A 158 10.09 14.10 9.24
C GLY A 158 9.81 12.99 10.25
N LEU A 159 10.36 13.11 11.46
CA LEU A 159 9.95 12.23 12.57
C LEU A 159 8.46 12.44 12.84
N TYR A 160 7.68 11.37 12.75
CA TYR A 160 6.23 11.40 12.97
C TYR A 160 5.89 10.94 14.38
N GLU A 161 6.29 9.71 14.76
CA GLU A 161 6.08 9.19 16.11
C GLU A 161 6.98 8.00 16.45
N GLY A 162 7.65 8.05 17.61
CA GLY A 162 8.51 6.95 18.05
C GLY A 162 9.67 6.74 17.10
N ASN A 163 9.65 5.63 16.36
CA ASN A 163 10.61 5.31 15.30
C ASN A 163 9.98 5.34 13.90
N TRP A 164 8.82 5.97 13.77
CA TRP A 164 8.15 6.20 12.50
C TRP A 164 8.44 7.59 11.97
N TYR A 165 8.78 7.64 10.70
CA TYR A 165 9.03 8.84 9.92
C TYR A 165 8.03 8.92 8.77
N MET A 166 7.68 10.14 8.37
CA MET A 166 6.68 10.38 7.35
C MET A 166 7.14 11.45 6.36
N ARG A 167 6.84 11.22 5.09
CA ARG A 167 6.87 12.21 4.02
C ARG A 167 5.47 12.29 3.40
N GLN A 168 5.02 13.50 3.13
CA GLN A 168 3.79 13.78 2.39
C GLN A 168 4.14 14.43 1.05
N GLU A 169 3.48 13.98 -0.01
CA GLU A 169 3.61 14.52 -1.36
C GLU A 169 2.23 14.95 -1.85
N ASN A 170 2.11 16.24 -2.18
CA ASN A 170 0.86 16.85 -2.65
C ASN A 170 0.83 16.84 -4.18
N HIS A 171 -0.32 16.53 -4.78
CA HIS A 171 -0.49 16.40 -6.24
C HIS A 171 -0.19 17.67 -7.07
N GLU A 172 0.03 18.84 -6.46
CA GLU A 172 0.32 20.09 -7.21
C GLU A 172 1.69 20.12 -7.90
N GLN A 173 2.55 19.11 -7.69
CA GLN A 173 3.87 19.02 -8.35
C GLN A 173 3.98 17.97 -9.45
N ASP A 174 2.94 17.19 -9.71
CA ASP A 174 2.99 16.15 -10.74
C ASP A 174 2.70 16.74 -12.13
N LYS A 175 3.76 17.22 -12.80
CA LYS A 175 3.88 16.83 -14.21
C LYS A 175 3.88 15.31 -14.22
N PRO A 176 3.21 14.64 -15.18
CA PRO A 176 3.22 13.19 -15.22
C PRO A 176 4.67 12.72 -15.33
N GLU A 177 5.26 12.34 -14.18
CA GLU A 177 6.51 11.62 -14.14
C GLU A 177 6.18 10.26 -14.73
N ASP A 178 6.80 10.02 -15.87
CA ASP A 178 6.82 8.75 -16.53
C ASP A 178 7.23 7.69 -15.48
N LEU A 179 6.27 6.86 -15.06
CA LEU A 179 6.49 5.70 -14.20
C LEU A 179 7.42 4.65 -14.84
N SER A 180 8.05 4.99 -15.98
CA SER A 180 9.20 4.30 -16.56
C SER A 180 10.54 4.57 -15.84
N ALA A 181 10.54 5.33 -14.72
CA ALA A 181 11.72 5.64 -13.91
C ALA A 181 12.75 4.47 -13.87
N PRO A 182 13.98 4.66 -14.39
CA PRO A 182 14.93 3.58 -14.64
C PRO A 182 15.39 2.80 -13.41
N GLY A 183 15.24 3.37 -12.21
CA GLY A 183 15.87 2.85 -10.99
C GLY A 183 15.36 1.49 -10.51
N MET A 184 14.09 1.15 -10.80
CA MET A 184 13.53 -0.16 -10.39
C MET A 184 13.81 -1.25 -11.43
N ARG A 185 13.85 -0.89 -12.73
CA ARG A 185 14.23 -1.82 -13.80
C ARG A 185 15.67 -2.32 -13.66
N ASP A 186 16.58 -1.45 -13.22
CA ASP A 186 17.99 -1.82 -13.03
C ASP A 186 18.18 -2.77 -11.83
N TRP A 187 17.39 -2.62 -10.77
CA TRP A 187 17.29 -3.60 -9.68
C TRP A 187 16.76 -4.96 -10.15
N PHE A 188 15.70 -4.98 -10.97
CA PHE A 188 15.10 -6.23 -11.47
C PHE A 188 15.95 -6.97 -12.53
N LEU A 189 16.91 -6.29 -13.16
CA LEU A 189 17.75 -6.86 -14.23
C LEU A 189 19.17 -7.23 -13.78
N GLY A 190 19.51 -7.06 -12.50
CA GLY A 190 20.83 -7.42 -11.97
C GLY A 190 21.98 -6.69 -12.70
N LYS A 191 21.84 -5.37 -12.85
CA LYS A 191 22.92 -4.50 -13.36
C LYS A 191 23.39 -3.52 -12.29
#